data_AF-A0A7W7BSR7-F1
#
_entry.id   AF-A0A7W7BSR7-F1
#
_cell.length_a   1.000
_cell.length_b   1.000
_cell.length_c   1.000
_cell.angle_alpha   90.00
_cell.angle_beta   90.00
_cell.angle_gamma   90.00
#
_symmetry.space_group_name_H-M   'P 1'
#
loop_
_entity.id
_entity.type
_entity.pdbx_description
1 polymer ?
#
loop_
_entity_poly.entity_id
_entity_poly.type
_entity_poly.pdbx_seq_one_letter_code
_entity_poly.pdbx_strand_id
1 'polypeptide(L)'
;MTSSRLGVQLGVAAIAASFFLLPTPAAAETFACDEAVESGQIWASELDEVANCTDLGDLIIRDDASGVGAVLPERGTSVTYSATSAEPGVEVPEFTVAQSEDGEIATLSMTHDAVEIQGSPSVAAEFSLAENPVFDPVVTPLATSPKCDSYAYSISNERWLSTAKWWYKTPSFGGQARVAGAFTAMADGIGACGQNKPNSAAHAYQGTTSTSANINDSLCLANDLKNVLDGGPLSSGTLAGTCTWRTSGQIINADIRIDTSSRSWYTGSSVTGCSGAYDLQGVMTHEAGHFFGLNHVALATQQVMMPESPTCLTSQRKLGNGDLAGMKARYP
;
A
#
# COMPACT_ATOMS: atom_id res chain seq x y z
N MET A 1 -97.45 16.40 17.93
CA MET A 1 -96.54 15.67 18.83
C MET A 1 -95.20 15.51 18.11
N THR A 2 -94.17 16.00 18.78
CA THR A 2 -92.80 16.28 18.33
C THR A 2 -92.01 15.03 17.94
N SER A 3 -91.28 15.06 16.81
CA SER A 3 -90.04 14.28 16.66
C SER A 3 -89.11 14.85 15.58
N SER A 4 -88.06 15.53 16.07
CA SER A 4 -86.64 15.37 15.73
C SER A 4 -86.20 15.29 14.26
N ARG A 5 -85.62 16.39 13.75
CA ARG A 5 -84.67 16.35 12.61
C ARG A 5 -83.25 16.23 13.14
N LEU A 6 -82.57 15.13 12.84
CA LEU A 6 -81.14 14.93 13.09
C LEU A 6 -80.37 15.50 11.89
N GLY A 7 -79.61 16.57 12.10
CA GLY A 7 -78.68 17.11 11.11
C GLY A 7 -77.33 16.39 11.20
N VAL A 8 -76.88 15.77 10.11
CA VAL A 8 -75.52 15.23 9.99
C VAL A 8 -74.65 16.30 9.34
N GLN A 9 -73.66 16.82 10.09
CA GLN A 9 -72.57 17.63 9.54
C GLN A 9 -71.52 16.70 8.91
N LEU A 10 -71.31 16.82 7.59
CA LEU A 10 -70.11 16.29 6.94
C LEU A 10 -68.95 17.26 7.17
N GLY A 11 -68.01 16.87 8.02
CA GLY A 11 -66.70 17.51 8.11
C GLY A 11 -65.81 17.05 6.95
N VAL A 12 -65.39 17.97 6.10
CA VAL A 12 -64.36 17.74 5.08
C VAL A 12 -63.00 17.85 5.77
N ALA A 13 -62.31 16.71 5.95
CA ALA A 13 -60.92 16.69 6.39
C ALA A 13 -60.02 17.04 5.19
N ALA A 14 -59.35 18.19 5.25
CA ALA A 14 -58.31 18.55 4.29
C ALA A 14 -57.04 17.75 4.62
N ILE A 15 -56.68 16.80 3.75
CA ILE A 15 -55.39 16.11 3.79
C ILE A 15 -54.36 17.09 3.20
N ALA A 16 -53.52 17.67 4.06
CA ALA A 16 -52.33 18.39 3.62
C ALA A 16 -51.32 17.36 3.09
N ALA A 17 -51.23 17.24 1.76
CA ALA A 17 -50.16 16.49 1.13
C ALA A 17 -48.86 17.28 1.28
N SER A 18 -48.05 16.94 2.28
CA SER A 18 -46.66 17.40 2.38
C SER A 18 -45.89 16.79 1.20
N PHE A 19 -45.69 17.57 0.15
CA PHE A 19 -44.75 17.25 -0.91
C PHE A 19 -43.34 17.31 -0.33
N PHE A 20 -42.76 16.15 -0.02
CA PHE A 20 -41.31 16.04 0.11
C PHE A 20 -40.72 16.21 -1.29
N LEU A 21 -40.19 17.40 -1.56
CA LEU A 21 -39.35 17.63 -2.73
C LEU A 21 -38.07 16.82 -2.53
N LEU A 22 -37.98 15.67 -3.20
CA LEU A 22 -36.72 14.96 -3.31
C LEU A 22 -35.77 15.80 -4.18
N PRO A 23 -34.50 15.95 -3.78
CA PRO A 23 -33.51 16.66 -4.59
C PRO A 23 -33.39 16.01 -5.98
N THR A 24 -33.14 16.85 -6.98
CA THR A 24 -32.83 16.36 -8.32
C THR A 24 -31.47 15.65 -8.33
N PRO A 25 -31.21 14.71 -9.27
CA PRO A 25 -29.95 13.97 -9.32
C PRO A 25 -28.71 14.87 -9.29
N ALA A 26 -28.70 15.94 -10.09
CA ALA A 26 -27.60 16.90 -10.11
C ALA A 26 -27.38 17.64 -8.78
N ALA A 27 -28.44 17.88 -7.99
CA ALA A 27 -28.31 18.50 -6.68
C ALA A 27 -27.82 17.51 -5.61
N ALA A 28 -28.15 16.22 -5.77
CA ALA A 28 -27.63 15.16 -4.92
C ALA A 28 -26.13 14.91 -5.19
N GLU A 29 -25.71 14.95 -6.46
CA GLU A 29 -24.28 14.83 -6.84
C GLU A 29 -23.44 15.97 -6.29
N THR A 30 -23.89 17.23 -6.42
CA THR A 30 -23.15 18.37 -5.85
C THR A 30 -23.04 18.28 -4.33
N PHE A 31 -24.08 17.77 -3.66
CA PHE A 31 -24.10 17.60 -2.22
C PHE A 31 -23.08 16.54 -1.74
N ALA A 32 -22.99 15.41 -2.45
CA ALA A 32 -22.00 14.37 -2.14
C ALA A 32 -20.56 14.87 -2.32
N CYS A 33 -20.29 15.65 -3.38
CA CYS A 33 -18.97 16.27 -3.58
C CYS A 33 -18.61 17.24 -2.45
N ASP A 34 -19.54 18.12 -2.08
CA ASP A 34 -19.31 19.09 -1.00
C ASP A 34 -19.09 18.39 0.35
N GLU A 35 -19.84 17.32 0.64
CA GLU A 35 -19.70 16.53 1.87
C GLU A 35 -18.36 15.80 1.95
N ALA A 36 -17.90 15.20 0.84
CA ALA A 36 -16.59 14.53 0.76
C ALA A 36 -15.44 15.53 0.96
N VAL A 37 -15.54 16.72 0.37
CA VAL A 37 -14.54 17.78 0.55
C VAL A 37 -14.56 18.34 1.98
N GLU A 38 -15.75 18.49 2.58
CA GLU A 38 -15.89 18.96 3.97
C GLU A 38 -15.37 17.93 4.98
N SER A 39 -15.62 16.64 4.76
CA SER A 39 -15.10 15.56 5.61
C SER A 39 -13.59 15.39 5.47
N GLY A 40 -13.05 15.69 4.27
CA GLY A 40 -11.65 15.47 3.89
C GLY A 40 -11.29 14.00 3.70
N GLN A 41 -12.25 13.07 3.80
CA GLN A 41 -12.03 11.65 3.56
C GLN A 41 -13.29 10.90 3.13
N ILE A 42 -13.10 9.82 2.38
CA ILE A 42 -14.12 8.81 2.05
C ILE A 42 -13.56 7.40 2.20
N TRP A 43 -14.45 6.42 2.31
CA TRP A 43 -14.11 5.00 2.18
C TRP A 43 -14.10 4.57 0.71
N ALA A 44 -13.36 3.51 0.40
CA ALA A 44 -13.25 3.00 -0.97
C ALA A 44 -14.60 2.56 -1.53
N SER A 45 -15.49 2.01 -0.69
CA SER A 45 -16.86 1.67 -1.06
C SER A 45 -17.75 2.87 -1.43
N GLU A 46 -17.35 4.09 -1.09
CA GLU A 46 -18.09 5.34 -1.35
C GLU A 46 -17.61 6.03 -2.64
N LEU A 47 -16.68 5.44 -3.40
CA LEU A 47 -16.09 6.08 -4.59
C LEU A 47 -17.12 6.46 -5.67
N ASP A 48 -18.18 5.67 -5.82
CA ASP A 48 -19.24 5.95 -6.80
C ASP A 48 -19.99 7.26 -6.46
N GLU A 49 -20.00 7.67 -5.18
CA GLU A 49 -20.65 8.91 -4.73
C GLU A 49 -19.89 10.16 -5.19
N VAL A 50 -18.58 10.02 -5.45
CA VAL A 50 -17.70 11.12 -5.89
C VAL A 50 -17.27 11.03 -7.35
N ALA A 51 -17.78 10.06 -8.11
CA ALA A 51 -17.35 9.78 -9.48
C ALA A 51 -17.51 10.97 -10.44
N ASN A 52 -18.48 11.85 -10.19
CA ASN A 52 -18.77 13.04 -11.01
C ASN A 52 -18.16 14.34 -10.43
N CYS A 53 -17.39 14.26 -9.35
CA CYS A 53 -16.75 15.42 -8.75
C CYS A 53 -15.54 15.87 -9.58
N THR A 54 -15.35 17.17 -9.74
CA THR A 54 -14.30 17.74 -10.60
C THR A 54 -13.10 18.29 -9.82
N ASP A 55 -13.30 18.63 -8.55
CA ASP A 55 -12.27 19.12 -7.64
C ASP A 55 -12.42 18.43 -6.28
N LEU A 56 -11.55 17.45 -6.03
CA LEU A 56 -11.52 16.69 -4.78
C LEU A 56 -10.31 17.07 -3.92
N GLY A 57 -9.45 17.98 -4.39
CA GLY A 57 -8.24 18.40 -3.66
C GLY A 57 -7.44 17.24 -3.07
N ASP A 58 -7.04 17.37 -1.81
CA ASP A 58 -6.27 16.38 -1.05
C ASP A 58 -7.17 15.35 -0.34
N LEU A 59 -8.27 14.93 -0.97
CA LEU A 59 -9.20 13.94 -0.39
C LEU A 59 -8.47 12.66 0.02
N ILE A 60 -8.70 12.20 1.25
CA ILE A 60 -8.15 10.93 1.72
C ILE A 60 -9.11 9.80 1.35
N ILE A 61 -8.61 8.77 0.66
CA ILE A 61 -9.38 7.56 0.37
C ILE A 61 -8.83 6.43 1.24
N ARG A 62 -9.72 5.72 1.94
CA ARG A 62 -9.36 4.63 2.84
C ARG A 62 -9.99 3.30 2.44
N ASP A 63 -9.22 2.24 2.63
CA ASP A 63 -9.71 0.87 2.61
C ASP A 63 -10.70 0.64 3.76
N ASP A 64 -11.88 0.11 3.43
CA ASP A 64 -12.98 -0.14 4.36
C ASP A 64 -12.60 -1.10 5.50
N ALA A 65 -11.81 -2.13 5.20
CA ALA A 65 -11.52 -3.22 6.12
C ALA A 65 -10.33 -2.91 7.04
N SER A 66 -9.25 -2.36 6.48
CA SER A 66 -7.98 -2.15 7.17
C SER A 66 -7.78 -0.71 7.65
N GLY A 67 -8.50 0.25 7.07
CA GLY A 67 -8.32 1.68 7.33
C GLY A 67 -7.03 2.26 6.75
N VAL A 68 -6.21 1.46 6.04
CA VAL A 68 -5.09 1.95 5.21
C VAL A 68 -5.62 2.96 4.21
N GLY A 69 -4.83 3.98 3.86
CA GLY A 69 -5.30 4.95 2.88
C GLY A 69 -4.20 5.68 2.13
N ALA A 70 -4.64 6.53 1.22
CA ALA A 70 -3.79 7.54 0.61
C ALA A 70 -4.55 8.84 0.38
N VAL A 71 -3.82 9.96 0.41
CA VAL A 71 -4.28 11.19 -0.23
C VAL A 71 -4.43 10.90 -1.73
N LEU A 72 -5.55 11.34 -2.31
CA LEU A 72 -5.85 11.22 -3.73
C LEU A 72 -4.65 11.72 -4.53
N PRO A 73 -4.01 10.87 -5.35
CA PRO A 73 -2.80 11.25 -6.05
C PRO A 73 -3.17 12.18 -7.23
N GLU A 74 -2.16 12.86 -7.79
CA GLU A 74 -2.38 13.70 -8.96
C GLU A 74 -2.93 12.89 -10.15
N ARG A 75 -3.66 13.55 -11.05
CA ARG A 75 -4.17 12.93 -12.27
C ARG A 75 -3.06 12.26 -13.08
N GLY A 76 -3.34 11.06 -13.58
CA GLY A 76 -2.39 10.23 -14.32
C GLY A 76 -1.38 9.50 -13.43
N THR A 77 -1.63 9.45 -12.11
CA THR A 77 -0.73 8.81 -11.14
C THR A 77 -1.48 7.86 -10.20
N SER A 78 -0.72 6.97 -9.58
CA SER A 78 -1.20 6.12 -8.50
C SER A 78 -0.23 6.10 -7.33
N VAL A 79 -0.73 5.72 -6.17
CA VAL A 79 0.06 5.50 -4.96
C VAL A 79 -0.37 4.20 -4.29
N THR A 80 0.60 3.39 -3.88
CA THR A 80 0.35 2.18 -3.10
C THR A 80 0.99 2.30 -1.73
N TYR A 81 0.23 2.01 -0.68
CA TYR A 81 0.76 1.71 0.65
C TYR A 81 0.98 0.20 0.78
N SER A 82 2.20 -0.22 1.08
CA SER A 82 2.55 -1.60 1.44
C SER A 82 3.21 -1.61 2.81
N ALA A 83 3.08 -2.69 3.58
CA ALA A 83 3.62 -2.72 4.94
C ALA A 83 4.06 -4.12 5.40
N THR A 84 5.09 -4.16 6.25
CA THR A 84 5.48 -5.37 6.98
C THR A 84 4.80 -5.43 8.35
N SER A 85 4.13 -6.55 8.64
CA SER A 85 3.52 -6.83 9.93
C SER A 85 4.51 -7.37 10.98
N ALA A 86 4.29 -7.00 12.24
CA ALA A 86 4.93 -7.53 13.43
C ALA A 86 4.21 -8.79 13.95
N GLU A 87 2.96 -8.98 13.56
CA GLU A 87 2.05 -9.98 14.11
C GLU A 87 2.00 -11.22 13.21
N PRO A 88 2.29 -12.42 13.74
CA PRO A 88 2.24 -13.64 12.95
C PRO A 88 0.83 -13.91 12.40
N GLY A 89 0.75 -14.20 11.11
CA GLY A 89 -0.49 -14.48 10.38
C GLY A 89 -1.31 -13.24 10.04
N VAL A 90 -0.81 -12.03 10.30
CA VAL A 90 -1.49 -10.78 9.96
C VAL A 90 -0.80 -10.14 8.78
N GLU A 91 -1.58 -9.87 7.73
CA GLU A 91 -1.17 -9.09 6.57
C GLU A 91 -1.96 -7.79 6.55
N VAL A 92 -1.23 -6.69 6.36
CA VAL A 92 -1.84 -5.41 6.00
C VAL A 92 -1.95 -5.40 4.48
N PRO A 93 -3.14 -5.18 3.90
CA PRO A 93 -3.29 -5.21 2.45
C PRO A 93 -2.43 -4.14 1.78
N GLU A 94 -1.90 -4.47 0.62
CA GLU A 94 -1.35 -3.49 -0.31
C GLU A 94 -2.52 -2.69 -0.89
N PHE A 95 -2.63 -1.42 -0.49
CA PHE A 95 -3.74 -0.57 -0.88
C PHE A 95 -3.28 0.48 -1.88
N THR A 96 -3.87 0.47 -3.06
CA THR A 96 -3.58 1.40 -4.15
C THR A 96 -4.75 2.34 -4.36
N VAL A 97 -4.45 3.64 -4.46
CA VAL A 97 -5.36 4.67 -4.98
C VAL A 97 -4.79 5.15 -6.31
N ALA A 98 -5.60 5.15 -7.36
CA ALA A 98 -5.21 5.57 -8.70
C ALA A 98 -6.17 6.62 -9.25
N GLN A 99 -5.63 7.60 -9.97
CA GLN A 99 -6.41 8.61 -10.69
C GLN A 99 -5.94 8.72 -12.13
N SER A 100 -6.85 8.63 -13.10
CA SER A 100 -6.53 8.81 -14.52
C SER A 100 -6.32 10.29 -14.88
N GLU A 101 -5.83 10.56 -16.10
CA GLU A 101 -5.72 11.94 -16.61
C GLU A 101 -7.08 12.67 -16.67
N ASP A 102 -8.15 11.93 -16.94
CA ASP A 102 -9.52 12.45 -17.00
C ASP A 102 -10.10 12.70 -15.60
N GLY A 103 -9.47 12.18 -14.55
CA GLY A 103 -9.88 12.34 -13.16
C GLY A 103 -10.74 11.21 -12.61
N GLU A 104 -10.96 10.14 -13.37
CA GLU A 104 -11.59 8.92 -12.87
C GLU A 104 -10.70 8.26 -11.81
N ILE A 105 -11.32 7.68 -10.78
CA ILE A 105 -10.61 7.13 -9.61
C ILE A 105 -10.92 5.64 -9.50
N ALA A 106 -9.92 4.86 -9.12
CA ALA A 106 -10.10 3.49 -8.69
C ALA A 106 -9.21 3.16 -7.49
N THR A 107 -9.62 2.18 -6.71
CA THR A 107 -8.80 1.59 -5.66
C THR A 107 -8.61 0.09 -5.87
N LEU A 108 -7.48 -0.40 -5.40
CA LEU A 108 -7.14 -1.82 -5.33
C LEU A 108 -6.70 -2.13 -3.91
N SER A 109 -7.36 -3.07 -3.24
CA SER A 109 -6.93 -3.62 -1.94
C SER A 109 -6.54 -5.07 -2.14
N MET A 110 -5.27 -5.39 -1.89
CA MET A 110 -4.70 -6.69 -2.22
C MET A 110 -4.02 -7.32 -1.02
N THR A 111 -4.33 -8.59 -0.78
CA THR A 111 -3.58 -9.50 0.07
C THR A 111 -3.04 -10.64 -0.78
N HIS A 112 -2.22 -11.52 -0.20
CA HIS A 112 -1.79 -12.72 -0.94
C HIS A 112 -2.93 -13.67 -1.31
N ASP A 113 -4.13 -13.52 -0.73
CA ASP A 113 -5.28 -14.41 -0.91
C ASP A 113 -6.51 -13.72 -1.56
N ALA A 114 -6.60 -12.40 -1.53
CA ALA A 114 -7.78 -11.67 -1.95
C ALA A 114 -7.44 -10.34 -2.64
N VAL A 115 -8.32 -9.93 -3.55
CA VAL A 115 -8.23 -8.68 -4.30
C VAL A 115 -9.61 -8.06 -4.33
N GLU A 116 -9.69 -6.81 -3.90
CA GLU A 116 -10.90 -5.99 -3.96
C GLU A 116 -10.62 -4.74 -4.79
N ILE A 117 -11.56 -4.41 -5.69
CA ILE A 117 -11.47 -3.27 -6.60
C ILE A 117 -12.73 -2.44 -6.43
N GLN A 118 -12.57 -1.13 -6.29
CA GLN A 118 -13.68 -0.16 -6.27
C GLN A 118 -13.42 0.97 -7.27
N GLY A 119 -14.48 1.65 -7.72
CA GLY A 119 -14.41 2.74 -8.69
C GLY A 119 -14.25 2.29 -10.15
N SER A 120 -13.58 3.11 -10.96
CA SER A 120 -13.51 2.93 -12.42
C SER A 120 -12.71 1.69 -12.84
N PRO A 121 -13.33 0.71 -13.54
CA PRO A 121 -12.62 -0.48 -14.01
C PRO A 121 -11.51 -0.20 -15.03
N SER A 122 -11.64 0.86 -15.84
CA SER A 122 -10.60 1.27 -16.80
C SER A 122 -9.35 1.78 -16.07
N VAL A 123 -9.54 2.60 -15.03
CA VAL A 123 -8.45 3.09 -14.20
C VAL A 123 -7.80 1.96 -13.42
N ALA A 124 -8.62 1.09 -12.84
CA ALA A 124 -8.13 -0.12 -12.20
C ALA A 124 -7.28 -0.94 -13.18
N ALA A 125 -7.71 -1.17 -14.42
CA ALA A 125 -6.93 -1.95 -15.39
C ALA A 125 -5.63 -1.26 -15.84
N GLU A 126 -5.60 0.07 -15.94
CA GLU A 126 -4.42 0.83 -16.34
C GLU A 126 -3.35 0.85 -15.25
N PHE A 127 -3.77 1.03 -13.99
CA PHE A 127 -2.90 1.17 -12.83
C PHE A 127 -2.80 -0.10 -11.98
N SER A 128 -3.52 -1.16 -12.34
CA SER A 128 -3.43 -2.44 -11.66
C SER A 128 -2.01 -2.97 -11.83
N LEU A 129 -1.50 -3.46 -10.70
CA LEU A 129 -0.33 -4.32 -10.63
C LEU A 129 -0.55 -5.44 -11.65
N ALA A 130 0.44 -5.82 -12.45
CA ALA A 130 0.28 -7.00 -13.31
C ALA A 130 -0.01 -8.21 -12.44
N GLU A 131 -1.29 -8.55 -12.33
CA GLU A 131 -1.72 -9.77 -11.72
C GLU A 131 -1.31 -10.92 -12.62
N ASN A 132 -0.37 -11.70 -12.07
CA ASN A 132 -0.21 -13.15 -12.22
C ASN A 132 0.53 -13.67 -13.48
N PRO A 133 1.36 -14.73 -13.32
CA PRO A 133 1.09 -15.90 -12.47
C PRO A 133 2.14 -16.24 -11.40
N VAL A 134 1.60 -16.64 -10.24
CA VAL A 134 1.98 -17.88 -9.54
C VAL A 134 1.93 -19.07 -10.51
N PHE A 135 3.06 -19.76 -10.75
CA PHE A 135 3.13 -21.14 -11.26
C PHE A 135 4.56 -21.68 -11.06
N ASP A 136 4.84 -22.93 -10.67
CA ASP A 136 4.06 -24.16 -10.44
C ASP A 136 4.93 -25.12 -9.55
N PRO A 137 4.40 -26.20 -8.93
CA PRO A 137 5.12 -27.09 -8.05
C PRO A 137 5.96 -28.06 -8.87
N VAL A 138 7.18 -27.65 -9.21
CA VAL A 138 8.23 -28.64 -9.48
C VAL A 138 9.02 -28.81 -8.20
N VAL A 139 8.48 -29.65 -7.31
CA VAL A 139 9.27 -30.26 -6.24
C VAL A 139 10.26 -31.20 -6.92
N THR A 140 11.40 -30.68 -7.38
CA THR A 140 12.58 -31.52 -7.55
C THR A 140 12.99 -31.98 -6.16
N PRO A 141 12.98 -33.30 -5.88
CA PRO A 141 13.24 -33.79 -4.54
C PRO A 141 14.74 -33.71 -4.27
N LEU A 142 15.22 -32.55 -3.82
CA LEU A 142 16.50 -32.40 -3.09
C LEU A 142 16.76 -31.00 -2.45
N ALA A 143 15.76 -30.26 -1.97
CA ALA A 143 16.02 -29.04 -1.20
C ALA A 143 15.12 -28.92 0.03
N THR A 144 15.68 -28.35 1.11
CA THR A 144 15.18 -28.45 2.50
C THR A 144 14.63 -27.11 3.03
N SER A 145 14.31 -26.14 2.17
CA SER A 145 13.87 -24.79 2.58
C SER A 145 12.82 -24.20 1.63
N PRO A 146 11.61 -23.87 2.11
CA PRO A 146 10.56 -23.26 1.28
C PRO A 146 11.03 -22.00 0.53
N LYS A 147 11.92 -21.21 1.12
CA LYS A 147 12.54 -20.02 0.51
C LYS A 147 13.30 -20.31 -0.78
N CYS A 148 13.90 -21.50 -0.86
CA CYS A 148 14.69 -21.93 -2.02
C CYS A 148 13.91 -22.81 -2.99
N ASP A 149 12.79 -23.38 -2.57
CA ASP A 149 11.94 -24.22 -3.41
C ASP A 149 10.87 -23.40 -4.14
N SER A 150 10.42 -22.30 -3.53
CA SER A 150 9.45 -21.40 -4.13
C SER A 150 10.11 -20.42 -5.10
N TYR A 151 9.51 -20.32 -6.29
CA TYR A 151 9.77 -19.27 -7.29
C TYR A 151 8.60 -18.28 -7.38
N ALA A 152 7.65 -18.33 -6.44
CA ALA A 152 6.53 -17.39 -6.41
C ALA A 152 7.05 -15.97 -6.16
N TYR A 153 6.59 -15.03 -6.98
CA TYR A 153 6.81 -13.60 -6.83
C TYR A 153 5.56 -12.86 -7.31
N SER A 154 5.39 -11.64 -6.81
CA SER A 154 4.40 -10.68 -7.28
C SER A 154 5.09 -9.36 -7.54
N ILE A 155 4.74 -8.66 -8.63
CA ILE A 155 5.39 -7.42 -9.07
C ILE A 155 4.38 -6.42 -9.59
N SER A 156 4.69 -5.13 -9.42
CA SER A 156 4.05 -4.03 -10.13
C SER A 156 4.52 -3.92 -11.59
N ASN A 157 3.72 -3.25 -12.42
CA ASN A 157 4.02 -3.00 -13.83
C ASN A 157 5.12 -1.95 -14.03
N GLU A 158 5.35 -1.12 -13.02
CA GLU A 158 6.24 0.00 -13.03
C GLU A 158 7.60 -0.36 -12.44
N ARG A 159 8.62 0.44 -12.78
CA ARG A 159 9.95 0.35 -12.16
C ARG A 159 10.64 1.70 -12.17
N TRP A 160 11.76 1.78 -11.47
CA TRP A 160 12.72 2.84 -11.69
C TRP A 160 13.35 2.73 -13.09
N LEU A 161 13.23 3.78 -13.89
CA LEU A 161 13.88 3.86 -15.22
C LEU A 161 15.32 4.38 -15.14
N SER A 162 15.77 4.81 -13.97
CA SER A 162 17.13 5.28 -13.70
C SER A 162 17.53 4.91 -12.27
N THR A 163 18.75 5.25 -11.87
CA THR A 163 19.22 5.01 -10.50
C THR A 163 18.30 5.69 -9.48
N ALA A 164 17.67 4.89 -8.62
CA ALA A 164 16.77 5.36 -7.60
C ALA A 164 17.56 6.02 -6.45
N LYS A 165 17.40 7.33 -6.30
CA LYS A 165 18.14 8.12 -5.31
C LYS A 165 17.34 8.25 -4.04
N TRP A 166 17.91 7.99 -2.87
CA TRP A 166 17.17 8.09 -1.60
C TRP A 166 17.96 8.80 -0.51
N TRP A 167 17.23 9.42 0.41
CA TRP A 167 17.76 10.18 1.54
C TRP A 167 17.33 9.55 2.87
N TYR A 168 18.13 9.77 3.90
CA TYR A 168 17.84 9.30 5.25
C TYR A 168 17.53 10.50 6.16
N LYS A 169 16.35 10.54 6.77
CA LYS A 169 16.00 11.62 7.70
C LYS A 169 16.95 11.72 8.90
N THR A 170 17.24 12.95 9.31
CA THR A 170 17.89 13.30 10.57
C THR A 170 16.90 13.94 11.56
N PRO A 171 16.90 13.54 12.85
CA PRO A 171 17.72 12.47 13.42
C PRO A 171 17.34 11.10 12.84
N SER A 172 18.35 10.26 12.57
CA SER A 172 18.15 8.93 12.00
C SER A 172 17.67 7.95 13.07
N PHE A 173 16.89 6.95 12.68
CA PHE A 173 16.56 5.81 13.54
C PHE A 173 17.73 4.83 13.77
N GLY A 174 18.90 5.08 13.16
CA GLY A 174 20.12 4.29 13.33
C GLY A 174 20.20 3.07 12.42
N GLY A 175 21.34 2.36 12.45
CA GLY A 175 21.52 1.16 11.64
C GLY A 175 21.67 1.42 10.13
N GLN A 176 22.18 2.59 9.74
CA GLN A 176 22.38 2.98 8.34
C GLN A 176 23.11 1.94 7.47
N ALA A 177 24.11 1.24 8.02
CA ALA A 177 24.79 0.17 7.29
C ALA A 177 23.89 -1.04 6.98
N ARG A 178 22.87 -1.30 7.82
CA ARG A 178 21.87 -2.36 7.60
C ARG A 178 20.86 -1.93 6.54
N VAL A 179 20.40 -0.67 6.59
CA VAL A 179 19.56 -0.06 5.55
C VAL A 179 20.25 -0.09 4.19
N ALA A 180 21.50 0.36 4.10
CA ALA A 180 22.26 0.30 2.86
C ALA A 180 22.40 -1.14 2.33
N GLY A 181 22.69 -2.10 3.23
CA GLY A 181 22.78 -3.52 2.88
C GLY A 181 21.48 -4.12 2.35
N ALA A 182 20.32 -3.62 2.78
CA ALA A 182 19.02 -4.07 2.29
C ALA A 182 18.78 -3.67 0.82
N PHE A 183 19.04 -2.40 0.47
CA PHE A 183 18.94 -1.95 -0.93
C PHE A 183 19.96 -2.67 -1.83
N THR A 184 21.19 -2.87 -1.33
CA THR A 184 22.21 -3.63 -2.06
C THR A 184 21.78 -5.09 -2.25
N ALA A 185 21.12 -5.72 -1.27
CA ALA A 185 20.65 -7.09 -1.42
C ALA A 185 19.63 -7.23 -2.57
N MET A 186 18.70 -6.28 -2.70
CA MET A 186 17.74 -6.25 -3.80
C MET A 186 18.43 -5.95 -5.15
N ALA A 187 19.19 -4.85 -5.22
CA ALA A 187 19.78 -4.38 -6.48
C ALA A 187 20.87 -5.32 -7.04
N ASP A 188 21.70 -5.91 -6.18
CA ASP A 188 22.74 -6.86 -6.62
C ASP A 188 22.20 -8.30 -6.72
N GLY A 189 20.95 -8.53 -6.30
CA GLY A 189 20.31 -9.86 -6.29
C GLY A 189 21.04 -10.85 -5.39
N ILE A 190 21.27 -10.48 -4.14
CA ILE A 190 22.01 -11.28 -3.16
C ILE A 190 21.10 -12.38 -2.58
N GLY A 191 21.35 -13.63 -2.99
CA GLY A 191 20.49 -14.76 -2.67
C GLY A 191 20.89 -15.54 -1.40
N ALA A 192 19.89 -16.14 -0.76
CA ALA A 192 20.04 -17.08 0.35
C ALA A 192 20.32 -18.52 -0.13
N CYS A 193 19.97 -18.83 -1.38
CA CYS A 193 19.88 -20.19 -1.92
C CYS A 193 21.15 -20.64 -2.68
N GLY A 194 22.32 -20.18 -2.23
CA GLY A 194 23.61 -20.56 -2.80
C GLY A 194 23.98 -19.87 -4.12
N GLN A 195 23.13 -18.98 -4.63
CA GLN A 195 23.40 -18.21 -5.85
C GLN A 195 22.91 -16.77 -5.70
N ASN A 196 23.69 -15.82 -6.19
CA ASN A 196 23.23 -14.47 -6.48
C ASN A 196 22.68 -14.44 -7.90
N LYS A 197 21.65 -13.65 -8.16
CA LYS A 197 21.10 -13.42 -9.50
C LYS A 197 21.08 -11.93 -9.80
N PRO A 198 22.14 -11.40 -10.43
CA PRO A 198 22.23 -9.98 -10.77
C PRO A 198 21.06 -9.53 -11.65
N ASN A 199 20.61 -8.32 -11.38
CA ASN A 199 19.55 -7.62 -12.11
C ASN A 199 20.02 -6.19 -12.43
N SER A 200 19.23 -5.45 -13.20
CA SER A 200 19.59 -4.09 -13.64
C SER A 200 19.13 -2.98 -12.69
N ALA A 201 18.57 -3.30 -11.51
CA ALA A 201 18.14 -2.29 -10.56
C ALA A 201 19.35 -1.54 -10.03
N ALA A 202 19.18 -0.25 -9.76
CA ALA A 202 20.24 0.59 -9.25
C ALA A 202 19.69 1.58 -8.23
N HIS A 203 20.45 1.81 -7.16
CA HIS A 203 20.13 2.81 -6.16
C HIS A 203 21.34 3.64 -5.78
N ALA A 204 21.11 4.81 -5.20
CA ALA A 204 22.16 5.66 -4.68
C ALA A 204 21.72 6.40 -3.42
N TYR A 205 22.40 6.14 -2.30
CA TYR A 205 22.25 6.92 -1.08
C TYR A 205 22.78 8.35 -1.29
N GLN A 206 21.93 9.36 -1.08
CA GLN A 206 22.24 10.77 -1.31
C GLN A 206 22.66 11.53 -0.05
N GLY A 207 22.73 10.87 1.10
CA GLY A 207 23.02 11.52 2.38
C GLY A 207 21.76 11.76 3.22
N THR A 208 21.87 12.70 4.15
CA THR A 208 20.82 12.97 5.13
C THR A 208 19.88 14.09 4.69
N THR A 209 18.67 14.12 5.26
CA THR A 209 17.66 15.15 5.02
C THR A 209 16.91 15.52 6.30
N SER A 210 16.33 16.72 6.41
CA SER A 210 15.39 17.07 7.48
C SER A 210 13.93 16.76 7.13
N THR A 211 13.64 16.54 5.84
CA THR A 211 12.31 16.10 5.34
C THR A 211 11.95 14.73 5.91
N SER A 212 10.68 14.54 6.27
CA SER A 212 10.13 13.23 6.65
C SER A 212 9.64 12.47 5.43
N ALA A 213 9.50 11.15 5.57
CA ALA A 213 8.69 10.37 4.65
C ALA A 213 7.23 10.87 4.67
N ASN A 214 6.58 10.93 3.50
CA ASN A 214 5.18 11.30 3.30
C ASN A 214 4.25 10.13 3.64
N ILE A 215 4.40 9.68 4.88
CA ILE A 215 3.62 8.63 5.51
C ILE A 215 3.02 9.24 6.79
N ASN A 216 1.83 8.83 7.19
CA ASN A 216 1.28 9.12 8.51
C ASN A 216 0.47 7.92 8.99
N ASP A 217 0.96 7.19 9.98
CA ASP A 217 0.33 5.93 10.38
C ASP A 217 0.25 4.94 9.19
N SER A 218 -0.94 4.52 8.78
CA SER A 218 -1.21 3.72 7.58
C SER A 218 -1.63 4.53 6.35
N LEU A 219 -1.34 5.83 6.30
CA LEU A 219 -1.73 6.76 5.24
C LEU A 219 -0.53 7.24 4.41
N CYS A 220 -0.59 7.07 3.08
CA CYS A 220 0.29 7.80 2.16
C CYS A 220 -0.17 9.26 2.01
N LEU A 221 0.74 10.21 2.21
CA LEU A 221 0.46 11.63 2.03
C LEU A 221 0.73 12.06 0.57
N ALA A 222 0.61 13.35 0.28
CA ALA A 222 0.93 13.89 -1.04
C ALA A 222 2.40 13.62 -1.41
N ASN A 223 2.63 13.37 -2.70
CA ASN A 223 3.95 13.10 -3.26
C ASN A 223 4.81 14.38 -3.29
N ASP A 224 6.07 14.31 -2.84
CA ASP A 224 7.04 15.42 -2.94
C ASP A 224 8.22 15.13 -3.88
N LEU A 225 8.17 14.00 -4.61
CA LEU A 225 9.21 13.53 -5.53
C LEU A 225 10.58 13.32 -4.89
N LYS A 226 10.61 13.06 -3.57
CA LYS A 226 11.84 12.81 -2.84
C LYS A 226 11.74 11.54 -2.00
N ASN A 227 12.42 10.50 -2.44
CA ASN A 227 12.50 9.24 -1.72
C ASN A 227 13.17 9.42 -0.34
N VAL A 228 12.40 9.38 0.74
CA VAL A 228 12.88 9.53 2.11
C VAL A 228 12.65 8.25 2.90
N LEU A 229 13.71 7.83 3.58
CA LEU A 229 13.67 6.84 4.65
C LEU A 229 13.68 7.56 5.99
N ASP A 230 12.68 7.28 6.83
CA ASP A 230 12.65 7.82 8.18
C ASP A 230 12.12 6.84 9.23
N GLY A 231 12.13 7.31 10.47
CA GLY A 231 11.53 6.62 11.61
C GLY A 231 10.44 7.49 12.21
N GLY A 232 9.34 6.87 12.58
CA GLY A 232 8.18 7.54 13.16
C GLY A 232 7.16 6.52 13.66
N PRO A 233 6.03 6.98 14.21
CA PRO A 233 4.93 6.09 14.55
C PRO A 233 4.29 5.51 13.28
N LEU A 234 3.84 4.27 13.38
CA LEU A 234 2.99 3.56 12.42
C LEU A 234 1.86 2.85 13.19
N SER A 235 0.90 2.31 12.45
CA SER A 235 -0.27 1.64 13.01
C SER A 235 0.15 0.48 13.90
N SER A 236 -0.64 0.22 14.95
CA SER A 236 -0.38 -0.91 15.86
C SER A 236 -0.28 -2.21 15.05
N GLY A 237 0.80 -2.97 15.27
CA GLY A 237 1.06 -4.19 14.52
C GLY A 237 1.94 -4.00 13.28
N THR A 238 2.19 -2.78 12.81
CA THR A 238 3.09 -2.51 11.66
C THR A 238 4.53 -2.30 12.11
N LEU A 239 5.49 -2.84 11.37
CA LEU A 239 6.94 -2.65 11.58
C LEU A 239 7.53 -1.56 10.70
N ALA A 240 7.09 -1.54 9.44
CA ALA A 240 7.48 -0.56 8.46
C ALA A 240 6.39 -0.45 7.38
N GLY A 241 6.35 0.69 6.70
CA GLY A 241 5.46 0.95 5.59
C GLY A 241 6.21 1.65 4.46
N THR A 242 5.86 1.31 3.24
CA THR A 242 6.37 1.90 2.01
C THR A 242 5.22 2.50 1.22
N CYS A 243 5.30 3.80 0.93
CA CYS A 243 4.41 4.46 -0.03
C CYS A 243 5.14 4.58 -1.36
N THR A 244 4.57 4.05 -2.45
CA THR A 244 5.18 4.08 -3.78
C THR A 244 4.27 4.80 -4.76
N TRP A 245 4.72 5.92 -5.31
CA TRP A 245 4.02 6.71 -6.32
C TRP A 245 4.49 6.36 -7.72
N ARG A 246 3.53 6.30 -8.64
CA ARG A 246 3.72 5.79 -10.00
C ARG A 246 3.01 6.66 -11.02
N THR A 247 3.59 6.74 -12.21
CA THR A 247 2.91 7.15 -13.45
C THR A 247 2.84 5.93 -14.36
N SER A 248 2.15 6.03 -15.50
CA SER A 248 2.15 4.98 -16.53
C SER A 248 3.58 4.51 -16.86
N GLY A 249 3.91 3.27 -16.45
CA GLY A 249 5.18 2.60 -16.73
C GLY A 249 6.39 2.93 -15.84
N GLN A 250 6.29 3.83 -14.84
CA GLN A 250 7.43 4.22 -14.01
C GLN A 250 7.08 4.49 -12.54
N ILE A 251 7.96 4.03 -11.64
CA ILE A 251 8.00 4.50 -10.25
C ILE A 251 8.68 5.88 -10.23
N ILE A 252 8.00 6.86 -9.66
CA ILE A 252 8.44 8.26 -9.61
C ILE A 252 8.89 8.70 -8.22
N ASN A 253 8.32 8.11 -7.17
CA ASN A 253 8.72 8.35 -5.78
C ASN A 253 8.42 7.11 -4.94
N ALA A 254 9.19 6.89 -3.87
CA ALA A 254 8.92 5.89 -2.86
C ALA A 254 9.54 6.30 -1.52
N ASP A 255 8.68 6.39 -0.51
CA ASP A 255 9.03 6.72 0.86
C ASP A 255 8.90 5.49 1.75
N ILE A 256 9.78 5.36 2.73
CA ILE A 256 9.75 4.25 3.69
C ILE A 256 9.80 4.83 5.10
N ARG A 257 8.89 4.39 5.95
CA ARG A 257 8.92 4.65 7.39
C ARG A 257 9.09 3.36 8.14
N ILE A 258 9.94 3.39 9.16
CA ILE A 258 10.06 2.33 10.15
C ILE A 258 9.43 2.75 11.48
N ASP A 259 8.75 1.83 12.16
CA ASP A 259 8.15 2.08 13.47
C ASP A 259 9.25 2.21 14.55
N THR A 260 9.42 3.43 15.06
CA THR A 260 10.33 3.73 16.17
C THR A 260 9.61 4.04 17.48
N SER A 261 8.29 3.87 17.54
CA SER A 261 7.48 4.28 18.69
C SER A 261 7.59 3.32 19.88
N SER A 262 7.68 2.01 19.63
CA SER A 262 7.63 0.98 20.67
C SER A 262 8.43 -0.30 20.35
N ARG A 263 9.26 -0.28 19.31
CA ARG A 263 9.95 -1.47 18.79
C ARG A 263 11.43 -1.50 19.15
N SER A 264 11.90 -2.71 19.47
CA SER A 264 13.32 -3.01 19.62
C SER A 264 13.89 -3.46 18.28
N TRP A 265 14.94 -2.80 17.82
CA TRP A 265 15.59 -3.08 16.53
C TRP A 265 16.97 -3.70 16.70
N TYR A 266 17.18 -4.86 16.08
CA TYR A 266 18.49 -5.49 15.97
C TYR A 266 19.23 -4.96 14.74
N THR A 267 20.37 -4.31 14.99
CA THR A 267 21.19 -3.66 13.96
C THR A 267 22.57 -4.32 13.77
N GLY A 268 22.80 -5.46 14.44
CA GLY A 268 24.07 -6.19 14.40
C GLY A 268 24.35 -6.80 13.03
N SER A 269 25.62 -6.89 12.64
CA SER A 269 26.04 -7.52 11.38
C SER A 269 25.97 -9.04 11.40
N SER A 270 26.07 -9.65 12.59
CA SER A 270 25.91 -11.09 12.76
C SER A 270 24.47 -11.54 12.47
N VAL A 271 24.30 -12.78 12.04
CA VAL A 271 22.97 -13.44 11.98
C VAL A 271 22.62 -14.13 13.29
N THR A 272 23.56 -14.14 14.24
CA THR A 272 23.40 -14.68 15.60
C THR A 272 23.45 -13.56 16.64
N GLY A 273 22.85 -13.80 17.81
CA GLY A 273 22.87 -12.85 18.93
C GLY A 273 21.76 -11.81 18.91
N CYS A 274 20.79 -11.91 18.00
CA CYS A 274 19.51 -11.23 18.16
C CYS A 274 18.72 -11.88 19.30
N SER A 275 18.04 -11.08 20.12
CA SER A 275 17.16 -11.54 21.19
C SER A 275 15.97 -10.60 21.33
N GLY A 276 14.76 -11.07 21.03
CA GLY A 276 13.50 -10.33 21.25
C GLY A 276 13.39 -9.00 20.50
N ALA A 277 14.12 -8.82 19.40
CA ALA A 277 14.15 -7.61 18.60
C ALA A 277 13.91 -7.93 17.11
N TYR A 278 13.37 -6.97 16.37
CA TYR A 278 13.14 -7.11 14.93
C TYR A 278 14.44 -6.89 14.15
N ASP A 279 14.69 -7.70 13.13
CA ASP A 279 15.91 -7.57 12.33
C ASP A 279 15.79 -6.37 11.38
N LEU A 280 16.55 -5.30 11.65
CA LEU A 280 16.43 -4.07 10.85
C LEU A 280 16.76 -4.33 9.38
N GLN A 281 17.81 -5.11 9.10
CA GLN A 281 18.18 -5.38 7.70
C GLN A 281 17.10 -6.21 7.00
N GLY A 282 16.55 -7.24 7.65
CA GLY A 282 15.49 -8.09 7.10
C GLY A 282 14.26 -7.26 6.73
N VAL A 283 13.71 -6.50 7.68
CA VAL A 283 12.56 -5.61 7.43
C VAL A 283 12.88 -4.60 6.32
N MET A 284 14.03 -3.94 6.37
CA MET A 284 14.38 -2.99 5.30
C MET A 284 14.62 -3.66 3.95
N THR A 285 14.97 -4.96 3.90
CA THR A 285 15.10 -5.69 2.63
C THR A 285 13.71 -5.95 2.05
N HIS A 286 12.71 -6.23 2.89
CA HIS A 286 11.30 -6.30 2.48
C HIS A 286 10.81 -4.95 1.94
N GLU A 287 10.97 -3.87 2.71
CA GLU A 287 10.55 -2.54 2.26
C GLU A 287 11.29 -2.07 0.99
N ALA A 288 12.58 -2.42 0.86
CA ALA A 288 13.32 -2.18 -0.38
C ALA A 288 12.73 -2.96 -1.56
N GLY A 289 12.10 -4.11 -1.33
CA GLY A 289 11.36 -4.83 -2.37
C GLY A 289 10.18 -4.02 -2.90
N HIS A 290 9.33 -3.48 -2.01
CA HIS A 290 8.25 -2.57 -2.39
C HIS A 290 8.77 -1.34 -3.11
N PHE A 291 9.85 -0.74 -2.60
CA PHE A 291 10.55 0.37 -3.25
C PHE A 291 10.96 0.04 -4.69
N PHE A 292 11.38 -1.19 -4.97
CA PHE A 292 11.73 -1.65 -6.32
C PHE A 292 10.54 -2.20 -7.11
N GLY A 293 9.33 -2.23 -6.55
CA GLY A 293 8.12 -2.65 -7.23
C GLY A 293 7.78 -4.15 -7.09
N LEU A 294 8.31 -4.84 -6.08
CA LEU A 294 7.81 -6.14 -5.64
C LEU A 294 6.60 -5.96 -4.72
N ASN A 295 5.69 -6.94 -4.76
CA ASN A 295 4.48 -7.01 -3.96
C ASN A 295 4.57 -8.20 -2.99
N HIS A 296 3.60 -8.33 -2.08
CA HIS A 296 3.57 -9.44 -1.14
C HIS A 296 3.41 -10.80 -1.82
N VAL A 297 3.91 -11.83 -1.15
CA VAL A 297 3.69 -13.24 -1.48
C VAL A 297 3.29 -14.03 -0.24
N ALA A 298 2.65 -15.18 -0.45
CA ALA A 298 2.16 -16.02 0.64
C ALA A 298 3.26 -16.39 1.66
N LEU A 299 2.88 -16.39 2.95
CA LEU A 299 3.76 -16.70 4.09
C LEU A 299 4.53 -18.02 3.93
N ALA A 300 3.88 -19.04 3.38
CA ALA A 300 4.44 -20.38 3.18
C ALA A 300 5.69 -20.39 2.29
N THR A 301 5.88 -19.37 1.46
CA THR A 301 7.03 -19.28 0.54
C THR A 301 8.33 -18.91 1.24
N GLN A 302 8.27 -18.29 2.43
CA GLN A 302 9.42 -17.75 3.18
C GLN A 302 10.33 -16.83 2.36
N GLN A 303 9.80 -16.22 1.29
CA GLN A 303 10.49 -15.16 0.56
C GLN A 303 10.70 -13.94 1.45
N VAL A 304 11.55 -13.00 1.03
CA VAL A 304 11.66 -11.70 1.71
C VAL A 304 10.32 -10.98 1.67
N MET A 305 9.60 -11.06 0.55
CA MET A 305 8.30 -10.39 0.36
C MET A 305 7.10 -11.06 1.04
N MET A 306 7.30 -11.98 1.99
CA MET A 306 6.19 -12.40 2.86
C MET A 306 5.75 -11.23 3.76
N PRO A 307 4.45 -11.02 4.03
CA PRO A 307 3.92 -9.78 4.63
C PRO A 307 4.26 -9.54 6.11
N GLU A 308 5.10 -10.38 6.73
CA GLU A 308 5.45 -10.28 8.15
C GLU A 308 6.95 -10.49 8.39
N SER A 309 7.42 -9.98 9.53
CA SER A 309 8.78 -10.23 10.02
C SER A 309 8.79 -10.46 11.53
N PRO A 310 8.66 -11.70 12.01
CA PRO A 310 8.87 -12.05 13.41
C PRO A 310 10.23 -11.59 13.95
N THR A 311 10.32 -11.43 15.27
CA THR A 311 11.58 -11.05 15.93
C THR A 311 12.70 -12.02 15.57
N CYS A 312 13.91 -11.48 15.36
CA CYS A 312 15.12 -12.21 15.01
C CYS A 312 15.09 -13.01 13.70
N LEU A 313 14.17 -12.71 12.79
CA LEU A 313 14.12 -13.30 11.45
C LEU A 313 15.22 -12.73 10.53
N THR A 314 16.48 -13.13 10.76
CA THR A 314 17.63 -12.68 9.95
C THR A 314 17.69 -13.31 8.55
N SER A 315 16.84 -14.30 8.25
CA SER A 315 16.77 -14.94 6.93
C SER A 315 16.20 -14.01 5.85
N GLN A 316 15.51 -12.93 6.22
CA GLN A 316 15.01 -11.91 5.28
C GLN A 316 16.09 -10.94 4.79
N ARG A 317 17.32 -10.99 5.33
CA ARG A 317 18.45 -10.17 4.86
C ARG A 317 18.92 -10.50 3.44
N LYS A 318 18.50 -11.65 2.90
CA LYS A 318 18.89 -12.17 1.58
C LYS A 318 17.67 -12.72 0.86
N LEU A 319 17.65 -12.59 -0.45
CA LEU A 319 16.53 -12.94 -1.31
C LEU A 319 16.37 -14.46 -1.45
N GLY A 320 15.13 -14.95 -1.48
CA GLY A 320 14.80 -16.30 -1.90
C GLY A 320 14.73 -16.41 -3.42
N ASN A 321 14.44 -17.61 -3.94
CA ASN A 321 14.42 -17.83 -5.39
C ASN A 321 13.29 -17.09 -6.10
N GLY A 322 12.15 -16.92 -5.44
CA GLY A 322 11.03 -16.08 -5.89
C GLY A 322 11.42 -14.61 -5.96
N ASP A 323 11.94 -14.04 -4.87
CA ASP A 323 12.37 -12.63 -4.84
C ASP A 323 13.41 -12.33 -5.95
N LEU A 324 14.38 -13.22 -6.14
CA LEU A 324 15.39 -13.07 -7.20
C LEU A 324 14.77 -13.13 -8.60
N ALA A 325 13.78 -14.00 -8.80
CA ALA A 325 13.05 -14.10 -10.06
C ALA A 325 12.22 -12.84 -10.32
N GLY A 326 11.52 -12.33 -9.31
CA GLY A 326 10.76 -11.08 -9.38
C GLY A 326 11.65 -9.88 -9.71
N MET A 327 12.77 -9.71 -9.01
CA MET A 327 13.75 -8.65 -9.31
C MET A 327 14.29 -8.77 -10.73
N LYS A 328 14.60 -9.99 -11.20
CA LYS A 328 15.10 -10.18 -12.57
C LYS A 328 14.03 -9.92 -13.63
N ALA A 329 12.79 -10.29 -13.38
CA ALA A 329 11.67 -9.99 -14.27
C ALA A 329 11.43 -8.48 -14.38
N ARG A 330 11.55 -7.77 -13.26
CA ARG A 330 11.35 -6.31 -13.18
C ARG A 330 12.53 -5.53 -13.75
N TYR A 331 13.74 -6.02 -13.52
CA TYR A 331 15.02 -5.39 -13.89
C TYR A 331 15.93 -6.38 -14.66
N PRO A 332 15.62 -6.65 -15.95
CA PRO A 332 16.33 -7.65 -16.75
C PRO A 332 17.78 -7.28 -17.08
#